data_AF-A0A0C9VR37-F1
#
_entry.id   AF-A0A0C9VR37-F1
#
_cell.length_a   1.000
_cell.length_b   1.000
_cell.length_c   1.000
_cell.angle_alpha   90.00
_cell.angle_beta   90.00
_cell.angle_gamma   90.00
#
_symmetry.space_group_name_H-M   'P 1'
#
loop_
_entity.id
_entity.type
_entity.pdbx_description
1 polymer ?
#
loop_
_entity_poly.entity_id
_entity_poly.type
_entity_poly.pdbx_seq_one_letter_code
_entity_poly.pdbx_strand_id
1 'polypeptide(L)'
;ALLGHEGAIYSTALLPDGQRLVSGGQDKSVRVWDLGTRELVGRPWEGHSNTVSCVDVSPDSRFVASASFDSSVSIWDLDSGEKVFEEMRCDGLVDFVKFSHNGSKLVTCSRDTHVRIWDWREGTLLVGPMEGHEQDVYSAVWTLDDKQLISASDDSNIRRWDSETGESIGEPVVAHEGGIYSLVLSSDGRMLASASFDHT
;
A
#
# COMPACT_ATOMS: atom_id res chain seq x y z
N ALA A 1 -13.88 18.56 10.36
CA ALA A 1 -13.14 17.37 10.81
C ALA A 1 -13.99 16.15 10.48
N LEU A 2 -13.40 15.11 9.92
CA LEU A 2 -14.05 13.80 9.74
C LEU A 2 -13.79 13.02 11.03
N LEU A 3 -14.84 12.73 11.80
CA LEU A 3 -14.75 12.11 13.11
C LEU A 3 -15.43 10.74 13.08
N GLY A 4 -14.76 9.70 13.58
CA GLY A 4 -15.39 8.39 13.72
C GLY A 4 -14.45 7.23 13.99
N HIS A 5 -13.17 7.31 13.59
CA HIS A 5 -12.19 6.28 13.96
C HIS A 5 -11.93 6.28 15.47
N GLU A 6 -11.87 5.09 16.06
CA GLU A 6 -11.49 4.89 17.46
C GLU A 6 -9.99 4.62 17.56
N GLY A 7 -9.17 5.67 17.47
CA GLY A 7 -7.72 5.59 17.57
C GLY A 7 -6.99 6.33 16.45
N ALA A 8 -5.70 6.02 16.28
CA ALA A 8 -4.89 6.65 15.23
C ALA A 8 -5.38 6.24 13.83
N ILE A 9 -5.36 7.20 12.91
CA ILE A 9 -5.54 6.96 11.47
C ILE A 9 -4.15 6.84 10.88
N TYR A 10 -3.88 5.75 10.17
CA TYR A 10 -2.56 5.48 9.60
C TYR A 10 -2.48 5.84 8.12
N SER A 11 -3.58 5.71 7.39
CA SER A 11 -3.59 5.98 5.96
C SER A 11 -4.90 6.55 5.48
N THR A 12 -4.80 7.38 4.43
CA THR A 12 -5.95 7.92 3.71
C THR A 12 -5.67 7.95 2.21
N ALA A 13 -6.68 7.69 1.39
CA ALA A 13 -6.59 7.75 -0.06
C ALA A 13 -7.80 8.51 -0.62
N LEU A 14 -7.54 9.53 -1.44
CA LEU A 14 -8.59 10.30 -2.11
C LEU A 14 -9.07 9.53 -3.34
N LEU A 15 -10.38 9.46 -3.55
CA LEU A 15 -10.90 8.93 -4.81
C LEU A 15 -10.52 9.88 -5.97
N PRO A 16 -10.28 9.36 -7.18
CA PRO A 16 -10.05 10.18 -8.37
C PRO A 16 -11.12 11.24 -8.67
N ASP A 17 -12.36 11.06 -8.19
CA ASP A 17 -13.43 12.06 -8.29
C ASP A 17 -13.23 13.30 -7.41
N GLY A 18 -12.33 13.22 -6.41
CA GLY A 18 -12.05 14.26 -5.43
C GLY A 18 -13.18 14.52 -4.44
N GLN A 19 -14.24 13.71 -4.45
CA GLN A 19 -15.44 13.89 -3.62
C GLN A 19 -15.44 12.97 -2.42
N ARG A 20 -14.81 11.79 -2.53
CA ARG A 20 -14.73 10.82 -1.44
C ARG A 20 -13.30 10.56 -1.00
N LEU A 21 -13.15 10.20 0.26
CA LEU A 21 -11.88 9.81 0.88
C LEU A 21 -12.05 8.44 1.54
N VAL A 22 -11.07 7.56 1.38
CA VAL A 22 -10.96 6.32 2.14
C VAL A 22 -9.96 6.52 3.27
N SER A 23 -10.22 5.98 4.46
CA SER A 23 -9.25 5.94 5.56
C SER A 23 -9.17 4.56 6.21
N GLY A 24 -8.00 4.24 6.74
CA GLY A 24 -7.74 3.05 7.54
C GLY A 24 -7.01 3.41 8.84
N GLY A 25 -7.29 2.69 9.92
CA GLY A 25 -6.72 3.02 11.22
C GLY A 25 -6.66 1.90 12.25
N GLN A 26 -6.34 2.31 13.47
CA GLN A 26 -6.12 1.45 14.64
C GLN A 26 -7.37 0.71 15.10
N ASP A 27 -8.56 1.22 14.79
CA ASP A 27 -9.84 0.56 15.04
C ASP A 27 -10.11 -0.60 14.07
N LYS A 28 -9.13 -0.96 13.23
CA LYS A 28 -9.14 -2.13 12.33
C LYS A 28 -10.15 -2.01 11.19
N SER A 29 -10.72 -0.81 11.00
CA SER A 29 -11.73 -0.56 10.00
C SER A 29 -11.18 0.22 8.81
N VAL A 30 -11.79 -0.01 7.65
CA VAL A 30 -11.69 0.89 6.49
C VAL A 30 -12.98 1.70 6.44
N ARG A 31 -12.88 3.00 6.18
CA ARG A 31 -14.03 3.92 6.16
C ARG A 31 -14.01 4.78 4.90
N VAL A 32 -15.19 5.03 4.34
CA VAL A 32 -15.38 5.93 3.19
C VAL A 32 -16.10 7.18 3.66
N TRP A 33 -15.61 8.35 3.29
CA TRP A 33 -16.14 9.64 3.69
C TRP A 33 -16.57 10.44 2.48
N ASP A 34 -17.69 11.13 2.60
CA ASP A 34 -18.07 12.18 1.66
C ASP A 34 -17.47 13.50 2.13
N LEU A 35 -16.67 14.15 1.29
CA LEU A 35 -15.97 15.39 1.65
C LEU A 35 -16.88 16.62 1.60
N GLY A 36 -17.99 16.54 0.86
CA GLY A 36 -18.99 17.60 0.76
C GLY A 36 -19.86 17.67 2.02
N THR A 37 -20.41 16.52 2.46
CA THR A 37 -21.23 16.43 3.68
C THR A 37 -20.38 16.31 4.94
N ARG A 38 -19.14 15.81 4.81
CA ARG A 38 -18.22 15.46 5.90
C ARG A 38 -18.73 14.32 6.78
N GLU A 39 -19.48 13.41 6.18
CA GLU A 39 -20.10 12.27 6.85
C GLU A 39 -19.52 10.95 6.34
N LEU A 40 -19.69 9.90 7.15
CA LEU A 40 -19.36 8.53 6.79
C LEU A 40 -20.37 8.03 5.73
N VAL A 41 -19.86 7.45 4.65
CA VAL A 41 -20.67 6.78 3.62
C VAL A 41 -20.87 5.33 4.05
N GLY A 42 -22.11 4.99 4.42
CA GLY A 42 -22.45 3.64 4.85
C GLY A 42 -21.87 3.28 6.23
N ARG A 43 -21.50 2.01 6.40
CA ARG A 43 -20.89 1.48 7.63
C ARG A 43 -19.36 1.37 7.48
N PRO A 44 -18.59 1.39 8.58
CA PRO A 44 -17.19 0.96 8.53
C PRO A 44 -17.09 -0.46 7.95
N TRP A 45 -16.07 -0.68 7.14
CA TRP A 45 -15.78 -2.01 6.61
C TRP A 45 -14.88 -2.75 7.59
N GLU A 46 -15.40 -3.87 8.08
CA GLU A 46 -14.77 -4.70 9.10
C GLU A 46 -14.31 -6.01 8.48
N GLY A 47 -13.21 -6.56 9.00
CA GLY A 47 -12.67 -7.84 8.53
C GLY A 47 -11.19 -8.03 8.81
N HIS A 48 -10.46 -6.95 9.08
CA HIS A 48 -9.10 -7.03 9.63
C HIS A 48 -9.16 -7.32 11.14
N SER A 49 -8.24 -8.14 11.62
CA SER A 49 -8.12 -8.48 13.04
C SER A 49 -7.14 -7.57 13.79
N ASN A 50 -6.40 -6.73 13.05
CA ASN A 50 -5.46 -5.74 13.57
C ASN A 50 -5.54 -4.41 12.79
N THR A 51 -4.69 -3.45 13.16
CA THR A 51 -4.62 -2.09 12.60
C THR A 51 -4.51 -2.12 11.08
N VAL A 52 -5.34 -1.32 10.41
CA VAL A 52 -5.20 -1.04 8.98
C VAL A 52 -4.09 -0.01 8.80
N SER A 53 -2.96 -0.44 8.26
CA SER A 53 -1.73 0.34 8.12
C SER A 53 -1.73 1.21 6.88
N CYS A 54 -2.27 0.70 5.77
CA CYS A 54 -2.32 1.39 4.49
C CYS A 54 -3.63 1.10 3.76
N VAL A 55 -4.11 2.10 3.00
CA VAL A 55 -5.23 1.96 2.08
C VAL A 55 -4.88 2.61 0.76
N ASP A 56 -5.34 2.02 -0.34
CA ASP A 56 -5.21 2.60 -1.67
C ASP A 56 -6.49 2.38 -2.50
N VAL A 57 -6.75 3.28 -3.44
CA VAL A 57 -7.92 3.23 -4.32
C VAL A 57 -7.49 2.83 -5.72
N SER A 58 -8.16 1.84 -6.29
CA SER A 58 -7.93 1.42 -7.67
C SER A 58 -8.13 2.57 -8.66
N PRO A 59 -7.37 2.63 -9.77
CA PRO A 59 -7.48 3.72 -10.75
C PRO A 59 -8.88 3.90 -11.35
N ASP A 60 -9.68 2.83 -11.42
CA ASP A 60 -11.06 2.88 -11.91
C ASP A 60 -12.08 3.29 -10.83
N SER A 61 -11.62 3.59 -9.61
CA SER A 61 -12.42 4.02 -8.46
C SER A 61 -13.50 3.03 -8.03
N ARG A 62 -13.36 1.74 -8.32
CA ARG A 62 -14.34 0.71 -7.94
C ARG A 62 -13.92 -0.14 -6.75
N PHE A 63 -12.62 -0.26 -6.54
CA PHE A 63 -12.05 -1.10 -5.50
C PHE A 63 -11.12 -0.33 -4.59
N VAL A 64 -11.03 -0.80 -3.35
CA VAL A 64 -10.09 -0.33 -2.34
C VAL A 64 -9.25 -1.52 -1.90
N ALA A 65 -7.95 -1.32 -1.78
CA ALA A 65 -7.06 -2.26 -1.12
C ALA A 65 -6.74 -1.76 0.29
N SER A 66 -6.65 -2.66 1.26
CA SER A 66 -6.18 -2.36 2.61
C SER A 66 -5.13 -3.36 3.07
N ALA A 67 -4.01 -2.84 3.58
CA ALA A 67 -2.99 -3.60 4.27
C ALA A 67 -3.16 -3.51 5.78
N SER A 68 -2.75 -4.55 6.50
CA SER A 68 -2.94 -4.64 7.94
C SER A 68 -1.81 -5.33 8.68
N PHE A 69 -1.68 -4.98 9.95
CA PHE A 69 -0.82 -5.66 10.93
C PHE A 69 -1.35 -7.02 11.38
N ASP A 70 -2.33 -7.59 10.69
CA ASP A 70 -2.71 -9.01 10.82
C ASP A 70 -2.08 -9.89 9.73
N SER A 71 -1.11 -9.32 9.01
CA SER A 71 -0.39 -9.97 7.91
C SER A 71 -1.26 -10.26 6.68
N SER A 72 -2.38 -9.56 6.53
CA SER A 72 -3.29 -9.72 5.40
C SER A 72 -3.47 -8.44 4.58
N VAL A 73 -3.89 -8.65 3.33
CA VAL A 73 -4.40 -7.60 2.44
C VAL A 73 -5.80 -8.00 1.98
N SER A 74 -6.74 -7.06 2.11
CA SER A 74 -8.13 -7.23 1.67
C SER A 74 -8.44 -6.30 0.51
N ILE A 75 -9.26 -6.77 -0.43
CA ILE A 75 -9.85 -5.95 -1.50
C ILE A 75 -11.33 -5.80 -1.24
N TRP A 76 -11.81 -4.56 -1.27
CA TRP A 76 -13.18 -4.18 -1.02
C TRP A 76 -13.80 -3.61 -2.28
N ASP A 77 -15.02 -4.01 -2.58
CA ASP A 77 -15.86 -3.32 -3.55
C ASP A 77 -16.39 -2.01 -2.92
N LEU A 78 -16.12 -0.88 -3.56
CA LEU A 78 -16.38 0.45 -3.00
C LEU A 78 -17.88 0.74 -2.84
N ASP A 79 -18.72 0.18 -3.71
CA ASP A 79 -20.16 0.46 -3.73
C ASP A 79 -20.91 -0.35 -2.67
N SER A 80 -20.55 -1.63 -2.51
CA SER A 80 -21.16 -2.53 -1.52
C SER A 80 -20.48 -2.48 -0.15
N GLY A 81 -19.18 -2.17 -0.11
CA GLY A 81 -18.35 -2.27 1.09
C GLY A 81 -18.06 -3.70 1.52
N GLU A 82 -18.20 -4.67 0.61
CA GLU A 82 -17.94 -6.09 0.87
C GLU A 82 -16.56 -6.50 0.33
N LYS A 83 -15.97 -7.52 0.95
CA LYS A 83 -14.72 -8.11 0.46
C LYS A 83 -14.97 -8.86 -0.85
N VAL A 84 -14.08 -8.70 -1.81
CA VAL A 84 -14.14 -9.39 -3.11
C VAL A 84 -13.71 -10.86 -2.99
N PHE A 85 -12.80 -11.17 -2.07
CA PHE A 85 -12.34 -12.53 -1.72
C PHE A 85 -11.80 -12.55 -0.27
N GLU A 86 -11.43 -13.73 0.26
CA GLU A 86 -11.10 -13.89 1.68
C GLU A 86 -9.95 -12.97 2.14
N GLU A 87 -8.73 -13.16 1.64
CA GLU A 87 -7.56 -12.29 1.88
C GLU A 87 -6.32 -12.79 1.13
N MET A 88 -5.39 -11.88 0.80
CA MET A 88 -4.01 -12.22 0.44
C MET A 88 -3.15 -12.21 1.72
N ARG A 89 -2.28 -13.20 1.89
CA ARG A 89 -1.47 -13.39 3.11
C ARG A 89 0.02 -13.15 2.86
N CYS A 90 0.65 -12.42 3.77
CA CYS A 90 2.11 -12.30 3.89
C CYS A 90 2.58 -13.01 5.15
N ASP A 91 3.90 -13.22 5.27
CA ASP A 91 4.50 -13.91 6.43
C ASP A 91 4.86 -12.94 7.57
N GLY A 92 4.64 -11.64 7.35
CA GLY A 92 4.88 -10.55 8.31
C GLY A 92 3.77 -9.50 8.25
N LEU A 93 3.87 -8.49 9.13
CA LEU A 93 2.92 -7.37 9.15
C LEU A 93 3.00 -6.64 7.81
N VAL A 94 1.86 -6.31 7.20
CA VAL A 94 1.85 -5.57 5.93
C VAL A 94 1.76 -4.08 6.26
N ASP A 95 2.79 -3.30 5.94
CA ASP A 95 2.79 -1.86 6.17
C ASP A 95 2.23 -1.07 4.99
N PHE A 96 2.30 -1.63 3.78
CA PHE A 96 2.00 -0.87 2.57
C PHE A 96 1.30 -1.70 1.51
N VAL A 97 0.38 -1.04 0.79
CA VAL A 97 -0.28 -1.57 -0.39
C VAL A 97 -0.46 -0.48 -1.43
N LYS A 98 -0.32 -0.80 -2.72
CA LYS A 98 -0.59 0.15 -3.81
C LYS A 98 -0.99 -0.53 -5.11
N PHE A 99 -2.01 -0.02 -5.79
CA PHE A 99 -2.33 -0.43 -7.15
C PHE A 99 -1.28 0.09 -8.14
N SER A 100 -1.00 -0.72 -9.15
CA SER A 100 -0.34 -0.25 -10.38
C SER A 100 -1.18 0.82 -11.08
N HIS A 101 -0.55 1.69 -11.87
CA HIS A 101 -1.26 2.80 -12.54
C HIS A 101 -2.31 2.29 -13.55
N ASN A 102 -2.04 1.16 -14.20
CA ASN A 102 -3.00 0.49 -15.09
C ASN A 102 -4.08 -0.33 -14.34
N GLY A 103 -3.97 -0.46 -13.01
CA GLY A 103 -4.94 -1.14 -12.16
C GLY A 103 -4.94 -2.67 -12.25
N SER A 104 -3.99 -3.29 -12.96
CA SER A 104 -3.94 -4.75 -13.16
C SER A 104 -3.27 -5.51 -12.01
N LYS A 105 -2.26 -4.89 -11.39
CA LYS A 105 -1.46 -5.48 -10.31
C LYS A 105 -1.57 -4.68 -9.02
N LEU A 106 -1.27 -5.34 -7.91
CA LEU A 106 -1.16 -4.75 -6.57
C LEU A 106 0.21 -5.07 -5.98
N VAL A 107 0.93 -4.08 -5.47
CA VAL A 107 2.17 -4.30 -4.70
C VAL A 107 1.90 -4.24 -3.21
N THR A 108 2.60 -5.08 -2.45
CA THR A 108 2.58 -5.06 -0.99
C THR A 108 3.99 -5.07 -0.43
N CYS A 109 4.22 -4.32 0.65
CA CYS A 109 5.48 -4.35 1.41
C CYS A 109 5.19 -4.82 2.84
N SER A 110 6.05 -5.70 3.34
CA SER A 110 5.83 -6.43 4.59
C SER A 110 7.09 -6.44 5.46
N ARG A 111 6.88 -6.63 6.76
CA ARG A 111 7.92 -6.83 7.78
C ARG A 111 8.55 -8.22 7.77
N ASP A 112 8.16 -9.05 6.82
CA ASP A 112 8.91 -10.28 6.50
C ASP A 112 10.11 -10.00 5.58
N THR A 113 10.44 -8.73 5.33
CA THR A 113 11.51 -8.24 4.46
C THR A 113 11.22 -8.31 2.95
N HIS A 114 10.02 -8.73 2.56
CA HIS A 114 9.71 -8.94 1.15
C HIS A 114 8.73 -7.92 0.57
N VAL A 115 8.94 -7.66 -0.73
CA VAL A 115 7.95 -7.06 -1.60
C VAL A 115 7.26 -8.19 -2.37
N ARG A 116 5.94 -8.08 -2.59
CA ARG A 116 5.15 -9.03 -3.37
C ARG A 116 4.26 -8.28 -4.36
N ILE A 117 4.02 -8.87 -5.52
CA ILE A 117 3.09 -8.38 -6.54
C ILE A 117 2.00 -9.42 -6.76
N TRP A 118 0.76 -8.97 -6.72
CA TRP A 118 -0.41 -9.83 -6.75
C TRP A 118 -1.28 -9.54 -7.97
N ASP A 119 -1.91 -10.60 -8.47
CA ASP A 119 -3.19 -10.48 -9.16
C ASP A 119 -4.23 -10.32 -8.06
N TRP A 120 -4.62 -9.08 -7.83
CA TRP A 120 -5.55 -8.76 -6.76
C TRP A 120 -6.97 -9.21 -7.08
N ARG A 121 -7.31 -9.55 -8.32
CA ARG A 121 -8.66 -10.03 -8.68
C ARG A 121 -8.83 -11.50 -8.38
N GLU A 122 -7.76 -12.26 -8.57
CA GLU A 122 -7.72 -13.69 -8.27
C GLU A 122 -7.17 -14.00 -6.88
N GLY A 123 -6.55 -13.02 -6.22
CA GLY A 123 -5.89 -13.19 -4.92
C GLY A 123 -4.62 -14.03 -5.02
N THR A 124 -4.00 -14.11 -6.19
CA THR A 124 -2.84 -14.96 -6.45
C THR A 124 -1.55 -14.16 -6.49
N LEU A 125 -0.47 -14.75 -5.98
CA LEU A 125 0.86 -14.15 -6.04
C LEU A 125 1.40 -14.26 -7.46
N LEU A 126 1.67 -13.13 -8.11
CA LEU A 126 2.27 -13.10 -9.46
C LEU A 126 3.79 -13.13 -9.40
N VAL A 127 4.37 -12.28 -8.54
CA VAL A 127 5.82 -12.09 -8.44
C VAL A 127 6.23 -11.91 -6.98
N GLY A 128 7.33 -12.56 -6.62
CA GLY A 128 7.91 -12.55 -5.28
C GLY A 128 7.64 -13.86 -4.52
N PRO A 129 7.99 -13.92 -3.22
CA PRO A 129 8.60 -12.85 -2.42
C PRO A 129 9.94 -12.37 -3.01
N MET A 130 10.12 -11.06 -3.17
CA MET A 130 11.34 -10.49 -3.77
C MET A 130 12.47 -10.45 -2.74
N GLU A 131 13.51 -11.27 -2.95
CA GLU A 131 14.65 -11.40 -2.05
C GLU A 131 15.64 -10.24 -2.23
N GLY A 132 16.04 -9.62 -1.11
CA GLY A 132 17.16 -8.67 -1.10
C GLY A 132 17.14 -7.67 0.05
N HIS A 133 15.97 -7.20 0.50
CA HIS A 133 15.93 -6.41 1.72
C HIS A 133 16.24 -7.27 2.94
N GLU A 134 16.94 -6.69 3.92
CA GLU A 134 17.38 -7.42 5.12
C GLU A 134 16.56 -7.08 6.37
N GLN A 135 15.66 -6.10 6.25
CA GLN A 135 14.77 -5.62 7.31
C GLN A 135 13.40 -5.26 6.73
N ASP A 136 12.49 -4.78 7.58
CA ASP A 136 11.12 -4.38 7.23
C ASP A 136 11.08 -3.51 5.96
N VAL A 137 10.16 -3.81 5.04
CA VAL A 137 9.93 -2.98 3.85
C VAL A 137 8.69 -2.11 4.08
N TYR A 138 8.87 -0.80 4.07
CA TYR A 138 7.82 0.14 4.49
C TYR A 138 7.08 0.80 3.33
N SER A 139 7.70 0.90 2.15
CA SER A 139 7.10 1.64 1.04
C SER A 139 7.59 1.13 -0.30
N ALA A 140 6.72 1.20 -1.31
CA ALA A 140 7.10 0.99 -2.69
C ALA A 140 6.33 1.92 -3.64
N VAL A 141 6.95 2.22 -4.77
CA VAL A 141 6.34 3.00 -5.85
C VAL A 141 6.55 2.29 -7.19
N TRP A 142 5.50 2.30 -8.00
CA TRP A 142 5.55 1.90 -9.40
C TRP A 142 6.23 2.98 -10.25
N THR A 143 7.01 2.58 -11.25
CA THR A 143 7.32 3.48 -12.36
C THR A 143 6.05 3.80 -13.16
N LEU A 144 6.04 4.91 -13.90
CA LEU A 144 4.84 5.37 -14.62
C LEU A 144 4.38 4.39 -15.71
N ASP A 145 5.25 3.51 -16.19
CA ASP A 145 4.93 2.46 -17.16
C ASP A 145 4.59 1.11 -16.50
N ASP A 146 4.51 1.07 -15.16
CA ASP A 146 4.26 -0.10 -14.33
C ASP A 146 5.28 -1.26 -14.50
N LYS A 147 6.40 -1.04 -15.20
CA LYS A 147 7.37 -2.12 -15.48
C LYS A 147 8.33 -2.38 -14.34
N GLN A 148 8.54 -1.40 -13.47
CA GLN A 148 9.46 -1.52 -12.35
C GLN A 148 8.82 -1.07 -11.06
N LEU A 149 9.34 -1.63 -9.97
CA LEU A 149 9.06 -1.18 -8.62
C LEU A 149 10.32 -0.60 -7.99
N ILE A 150 10.14 0.42 -7.16
CA ILE A 150 11.18 0.97 -6.30
C ILE A 150 10.69 0.83 -4.87
N SER A 151 11.42 0.09 -4.03
CA SER A 151 11.08 -0.13 -2.62
C SER A 151 12.09 0.49 -1.67
N ALA A 152 11.63 0.78 -0.46
CA ALA A 152 12.41 1.33 0.64
C ALA A 152 12.18 0.51 1.92
N SER A 153 13.25 0.35 2.69
CA SER A 153 13.26 -0.52 3.87
C SER A 153 13.99 0.13 5.04
N ASP A 154 13.75 -0.42 6.22
CA ASP A 154 14.50 -0.14 7.44
C ASP A 154 16.00 -0.46 7.31
N ASP A 155 16.39 -1.28 6.33
CA ASP A 155 17.80 -1.58 6.02
C ASP A 155 18.56 -0.41 5.37
N SER A 156 17.93 0.78 5.29
CA SER A 156 18.46 2.03 4.72
C SER A 156 18.69 1.99 3.19
N ASN A 157 18.28 0.90 2.52
CA ASN A 157 18.42 0.76 1.08
C ASN A 157 17.14 1.11 0.33
N ILE A 158 17.33 1.67 -0.86
CA ILE A 158 16.35 1.72 -1.93
C ILE A 158 16.71 0.66 -2.96
N ARG A 159 15.76 -0.22 -3.29
CA ARG A 159 15.94 -1.27 -4.29
C ARG A 159 15.00 -1.08 -5.47
N ARG A 160 15.47 -1.44 -6.67
CA ARG A 160 14.68 -1.45 -7.90
C ARG A 160 14.46 -2.89 -8.34
N TRP A 161 13.27 -3.16 -8.87
CA TRP A 161 12.84 -4.50 -9.24
C TRP A 161 12.17 -4.48 -10.60
N ASP A 162 12.38 -5.53 -11.37
CA ASP A 162 11.55 -5.82 -12.53
C ASP A 162 10.19 -6.37 -12.05
N SER A 163 9.09 -5.77 -12.50
CA SER A 163 7.75 -6.12 -12.02
C SER A 163 7.17 -7.40 -12.62
N GLU A 164 7.81 -7.99 -13.63
CA GLU A 164 7.39 -9.26 -14.23
C GLU A 164 8.22 -10.42 -13.68
N THR A 165 9.51 -10.21 -13.41
CA THR A 165 10.39 -11.29 -12.94
C THR A 165 10.67 -11.24 -11.44
N GLY A 166 10.56 -10.07 -10.81
CA GLY A 166 10.95 -9.85 -9.42
C GLY A 166 12.46 -9.78 -9.21
N GLU A 167 13.25 -9.77 -10.29
CA GLU A 167 14.70 -9.66 -10.20
C GLU A 167 15.11 -8.22 -9.84
N SER A 168 16.17 -8.10 -9.04
CA SER A 168 16.72 -6.80 -8.68
C SER A 168 17.42 -6.14 -9.88
N ILE A 169 17.14 -4.86 -10.12
CA ILE A 169 17.72 -4.07 -11.21
C ILE A 169 18.81 -3.17 -10.65
N GLY A 170 20.06 -3.60 -10.86
CA GLY A 170 21.24 -2.86 -10.40
C GLY A 170 21.51 -3.04 -8.91
N GLU A 171 22.49 -2.28 -8.40
CA GLU A 171 22.87 -2.32 -6.98
C GLU A 171 21.88 -1.52 -6.11
N PRO A 172 21.65 -1.93 -4.86
CA PRO A 172 20.87 -1.15 -3.90
C PRO A 172 21.53 0.22 -3.67
N VAL A 173 20.69 1.24 -3.46
CA VAL A 173 21.14 2.60 -3.18
C VAL A 173 20.93 2.91 -1.70
N VAL A 174 22.02 3.14 -0.97
CA VAL A 174 21.96 3.71 0.38
C VAL A 174 21.76 5.22 0.24
N ALA A 175 20.52 5.67 0.46
CA ALA A 175 20.18 7.08 0.38
C ALA A 175 20.31 7.82 1.72
N HIS A 176 20.24 7.06 2.82
CA HIS A 176 20.08 7.54 4.20
C HIS A 176 20.95 6.75 5.17
N GLU A 177 21.23 7.31 6.34
CA GLU A 177 21.90 6.59 7.45
C GLU A 177 20.89 5.82 8.32
N GLY A 178 19.60 6.17 8.22
CA GLY A 178 18.49 5.49 8.87
C GLY A 178 17.55 4.77 7.91
N GLY A 179 16.65 3.98 8.50
CA GLY A 179 15.60 3.27 7.78
C GLY A 179 14.64 4.20 7.05
N ILE A 180 14.25 3.81 5.84
CA ILE A 180 13.46 4.64 4.92
C ILE A 180 12.00 4.21 5.01
N TYR A 181 11.14 5.08 5.53
CA TYR A 181 9.73 4.76 5.78
C TYR A 181 8.76 5.26 4.70
N SER A 182 9.21 6.08 3.74
CA SER A 182 8.34 6.58 2.67
C SER A 182 9.10 6.85 1.38
N LEU A 183 8.48 6.50 0.25
CA LEU A 183 8.91 6.87 -1.10
C LEU A 183 7.78 7.55 -1.87
N VAL A 184 8.12 8.53 -2.69
CA VAL A 184 7.22 9.12 -3.68
C VAL A 184 7.95 9.41 -4.99
N LEU A 185 7.31 9.05 -6.10
CA LEU A 185 7.78 9.36 -7.44
C LEU A 185 7.05 10.61 -7.95
N SER A 186 7.76 11.54 -8.59
CA SER A 186 7.16 12.68 -9.26
C SER A 186 6.24 12.24 -10.40
N SER A 187 5.26 13.06 -10.73
CA SER A 187 4.26 12.77 -11.79
C SER A 187 4.86 12.62 -13.18
N ASP A 188 6.07 13.16 -13.41
CA ASP A 188 6.85 12.97 -14.65
C ASP A 188 7.83 11.78 -14.58
N GLY A 189 7.90 11.09 -13.43
CA GLY A 189 8.73 9.91 -13.20
C GLY A 189 10.22 10.21 -13.07
N ARG A 190 10.63 11.48 -13.01
CA ARG A 190 12.05 11.88 -13.04
C ARG A 190 12.69 12.02 -11.69
N MET A 191 11.91 12.22 -10.64
CA MET A 191 12.40 12.46 -9.28
C MET A 191 11.79 11.45 -8.33
N LEU A 192 12.64 10.83 -7.53
CA LEU A 192 12.25 10.03 -6.38
C LEU A 192 12.59 10.83 -5.13
N ALA A 193 11.61 11.02 -4.24
CA ALA A 193 11.85 11.52 -2.90
C ALA A 193 11.65 10.40 -1.89
N SER A 194 12.42 10.47 -0.81
CA SER A 194 12.51 9.46 0.24
C SER A 194 12.53 10.17 1.58
N ALA A 195 11.88 9.60 2.59
CA ALA A 195 11.91 10.09 3.97
C ALA A 195 12.43 9.01 4.91
N SER A 196 13.29 9.40 5.86
CA SER A 196 14.06 8.49 6.70
C SER A 196 13.97 8.81 8.19
N PHE A 197 14.13 7.78 9.03
CA PHE A 197 14.18 7.90 10.48
C PHE A 197 15.37 8.72 10.99
N ASP A 198 16.36 9.02 10.14
CA ASP A 198 17.48 9.93 10.43
C ASP A 198 17.12 11.43 10.34
N HIS A 199 15.83 11.73 10.15
CA HIS A 199 15.28 13.08 10.04
C HIS A 199 15.58 13.80 8.72
N THR A 200 15.77 13.05 7.62
CA THR A 200 15.95 13.60 6.27
C THR A 200 14.97 13.06 5.23
#